data_AF-A0A4Q2IVZ1-F1
#
_entry.id   AF-A0A4Q2IVZ1-F1
#
_cell.length_a   1.000
_cell.length_b   1.000
_cell.length_c   1.000
_cell.angle_alpha   90.00
_cell.angle_beta   90.00
_cell.angle_gamma   90.00
#
_symmetry.space_group_name_H-M   'P 1'
#
loop_
_entity.id
_entity.type
_entity.pdbx_description
1 polymer ?
#
loop_
_entity_poly.entity_id
_entity_poly.type
_entity_poly.pdbx_seq_one_letter_code
_entity_poly.pdbx_strand_id
1 'polypeptide(L)'
;MSATPVSIYVPRDSTALALGADETADAIRAEAERRGIEIKLIRNGSRGMFWLEPLVEVATPNGRVAFGPVEASDVASLFDAGFADASFPKDGAHPLAHGLTDEIPYLKNQERLTFARVGITDPVSLDDYLAHEGYAGLKMALSMNGAAIVQQVTDSGLRGRGGAAFPTGIKWKTVLGAAAAQKYVVCNADEGDSGTFSDRMVMEDDPFVLIEGMTIAGIAVGATQGYIYVRSEYPHAIAVLNEAIAAAKQDGYLGANIRGSGKAFELEVRKGAGAYICGEETALLDSIEGKRGVVRAKPPLPALQGLFGKPTIINNVISLASVPIILARGAAFYQHHGMGRSRGSLPMQLAGNLKQGGLVEKAFGVTLRE
;
A
#
# COMPACT_ATOMS: atom_id res chain seq x y z
N MET A 1 -26.85 -12.91 27.01
CA MET A 1 -25.45 -12.86 26.54
C MET A 1 -25.50 -12.00 25.30
N SER A 2 -24.90 -10.80 25.30
CA SER A 2 -24.88 -9.97 24.09
C SER A 2 -24.02 -10.69 23.06
N ALA A 3 -24.61 -11.10 21.94
CA ALA A 3 -23.84 -11.67 20.84
C ALA A 3 -22.85 -10.59 20.35
N THR A 4 -21.60 -10.98 20.10
CA THR A 4 -20.62 -10.06 19.50
C THR A 4 -21.17 -9.56 18.17
N PRO A 5 -21.18 -8.24 17.91
CA PRO A 5 -21.70 -7.71 16.66
C PRO A 5 -20.91 -8.27 15.47
N VAL A 6 -21.60 -8.58 14.38
CA VAL A 6 -20.97 -9.10 13.16
C VAL A 6 -20.09 -8.00 12.55
N SER A 7 -18.89 -8.36 12.10
CA SER A 7 -18.05 -7.43 11.34
C SER A 7 -18.41 -7.47 9.87
N ILE A 8 -18.75 -6.31 9.32
CA ILE A 8 -19.07 -6.09 7.90
C ILE A 8 -18.04 -5.15 7.33
N TYR A 9 -17.52 -5.45 6.15
CA TYR A 9 -16.44 -4.72 5.50
C TYR A 9 -16.95 -4.11 4.21
N VAL A 10 -16.78 -2.80 4.06
CA VAL A 10 -17.14 -2.08 2.83
C VAL A 10 -15.95 -1.23 2.40
N PRO A 11 -15.34 -1.47 1.23
CA PRO A 11 -14.12 -0.79 0.84
C PRO A 11 -14.23 0.74 0.80
N ARG A 12 -13.10 1.41 1.08
CA ARG A 12 -12.92 2.87 0.96
C ARG A 12 -11.84 3.29 -0.04
N ASP A 13 -11.29 2.33 -0.80
CA ASP A 13 -10.46 2.61 -1.97
C ASP A 13 -11.24 3.49 -2.95
N SER A 14 -10.58 4.47 -3.58
CA SER A 14 -11.27 5.41 -4.46
C SER A 14 -11.94 4.77 -5.68
N THR A 15 -11.53 3.57 -6.13
CA THR A 15 -12.28 2.80 -7.13
C THR A 15 -13.61 2.32 -6.58
N ALA A 16 -13.63 1.78 -5.35
CA ALA A 16 -14.86 1.34 -4.71
C ALA A 16 -15.78 2.52 -4.41
N LEU A 17 -15.22 3.66 -3.95
CA LEU A 17 -15.98 4.89 -3.77
C LEU A 17 -16.62 5.37 -5.08
N ALA A 18 -15.87 5.35 -6.18
CA ALA A 18 -16.37 5.71 -7.50
C ALA A 18 -17.51 4.78 -8.01
N LEU A 19 -17.63 3.58 -7.42
CA LEU A 19 -18.66 2.59 -7.74
C LEU A 19 -19.78 2.53 -6.67
N GLY A 20 -19.85 3.51 -5.77
CA GLY A 20 -20.97 3.67 -4.83
C GLY A 20 -20.76 3.03 -3.45
N ALA A 21 -19.52 2.79 -3.03
CA ALA A 21 -19.24 2.12 -1.76
C ALA A 21 -19.67 2.93 -0.51
N ASP A 22 -19.73 4.26 -0.58
CA ASP A 22 -20.24 5.07 0.54
C ASP A 22 -21.75 4.93 0.66
N GLU A 23 -22.48 4.97 -0.45
CA GLU A 23 -23.93 4.73 -0.50
C GLU A 23 -24.27 3.32 -0.01
N THR A 24 -23.48 2.30 -0.40
CA THR A 24 -23.63 0.93 0.10
C THR A 24 -23.35 0.84 1.61
N ALA A 25 -22.31 1.51 2.11
CA ALA A 25 -22.01 1.55 3.54
C ALA A 25 -23.15 2.20 4.35
N ASP A 26 -23.70 3.32 3.87
CA ASP A 26 -24.79 4.03 4.53
C ASP A 26 -26.10 3.22 4.50
N ALA A 27 -26.40 2.56 3.38
CA ALA A 27 -27.54 1.66 3.27
C ALA A 27 -27.43 0.48 4.25
N ILE A 28 -26.23 -0.10 4.42
CA ILE A 28 -26.00 -1.19 5.40
C ILE A 28 -26.25 -0.70 6.83
N ARG A 29 -25.78 0.50 7.20
CA ARG A 29 -26.03 1.08 8.53
C ARG A 29 -27.53 1.29 8.76
N ALA A 30 -28.20 1.94 7.81
CA ALA A 30 -29.63 2.25 7.91
C ALA A 30 -30.49 0.98 8.00
N GLU A 31 -30.13 -0.06 7.23
CA GLU A 31 -30.85 -1.33 7.24
C GLU A 31 -30.64 -2.12 8.54
N ALA A 32 -29.42 -2.11 9.08
CA ALA A 32 -29.11 -2.69 10.39
C ALA A 32 -29.91 -2.00 11.51
N GLU A 33 -29.96 -0.66 11.51
CA GLU A 33 -30.75 0.13 12.45
C GLU A 33 -32.25 -0.19 12.33
N ARG A 34 -32.78 -0.22 11.10
CA ARG A 34 -34.19 -0.55 10.83
C ARG A 34 -34.59 -1.93 11.35
N ARG A 35 -33.68 -2.90 11.28
CA ARG A 35 -33.90 -4.28 11.74
C ARG A 35 -33.51 -4.51 13.21
N GLY A 36 -32.94 -3.51 13.89
CA GLY A 36 -32.45 -3.63 15.26
C GLY A 36 -31.28 -4.60 15.41
N ILE A 37 -30.43 -4.73 14.38
CA ILE A 37 -29.27 -5.62 14.35
C ILE A 37 -28.01 -4.81 14.65
N GLU A 38 -27.21 -5.27 15.62
CA GLU A 38 -25.93 -4.64 15.93
C GLU A 38 -24.84 -5.13 14.96
N ILE A 39 -24.16 -4.21 14.30
CA ILE A 39 -23.07 -4.50 13.36
C ILE A 39 -21.83 -3.66 13.68
N LYS A 40 -20.65 -4.19 13.35
CA LYS A 40 -19.40 -3.43 13.28
C LYS A 40 -19.04 -3.21 11.82
N LEU A 41 -19.31 -2.01 11.30
CA LEU A 41 -18.96 -1.65 9.94
C LEU A 41 -17.51 -1.15 9.87
N ILE A 42 -16.67 -1.84 9.11
CA ILE A 42 -15.26 -1.53 8.89
C ILE A 42 -15.09 -1.03 7.46
N ARG A 43 -14.38 0.09 7.29
CA ARG A 43 -14.06 0.64 5.97
C ARG A 43 -12.66 0.21 5.56
N ASN A 44 -12.54 -1.00 5.03
CA ASN A 44 -11.27 -1.60 4.61
C ASN A 44 -10.76 -1.01 3.27
N GLY A 45 -9.52 -1.34 2.89
CA GLY A 45 -9.07 -1.11 1.51
C GLY A 45 -9.81 -1.98 0.48
N SER A 46 -9.49 -1.88 -0.81
CA SER A 46 -10.01 -2.80 -1.83
C SER A 46 -9.19 -4.09 -1.89
N ARG A 47 -9.86 -5.23 -2.15
CA ARG A 47 -9.15 -6.48 -2.48
C ARG A 47 -8.50 -6.42 -3.87
N GLY A 48 -8.77 -5.41 -4.69
CA GLY A 48 -8.23 -5.25 -6.03
C GLY A 48 -8.93 -6.08 -7.10
N MET A 49 -10.17 -6.51 -6.86
CA MET A 49 -11.02 -7.21 -7.84
C MET A 49 -12.10 -6.26 -8.35
N PHE A 50 -11.71 -5.26 -9.13
CA PHE A 50 -12.54 -4.08 -9.38
C PHE A 50 -13.87 -4.37 -10.10
N TRP A 51 -14.00 -5.49 -10.82
CA TRP A 51 -15.29 -5.89 -11.41
C TRP A 51 -16.32 -6.38 -10.39
N LEU A 52 -15.91 -6.61 -9.13
CA LEU A 52 -16.77 -6.96 -8.01
C LEU A 52 -16.95 -5.81 -7.02
N GLU A 53 -16.34 -4.64 -7.26
CA GLU A 53 -16.50 -3.50 -6.37
C GLU A 53 -17.86 -2.80 -6.60
N PRO A 54 -18.58 -2.36 -5.55
CA PRO A 54 -18.26 -2.50 -4.13
C PRO A 54 -18.34 -3.96 -3.63
N LEU A 55 -17.21 -4.49 -3.15
CA LEU A 55 -17.06 -5.85 -2.68
C LEU A 55 -17.28 -5.88 -1.17
N VAL A 56 -18.51 -6.16 -0.76
CA VAL A 56 -18.87 -6.22 0.65
C VAL A 56 -18.47 -7.58 1.22
N GLU A 57 -17.84 -7.60 2.38
CA GLU A 57 -17.49 -8.84 3.07
C GLU A 57 -18.12 -8.94 4.46
N VAL A 58 -18.46 -10.15 4.89
CA VAL A 58 -18.96 -10.45 6.24
C VAL A 58 -18.02 -11.42 6.93
N ALA A 59 -17.62 -11.13 8.17
CA ALA A 59 -16.88 -12.05 9.00
C ALA A 59 -17.76 -13.23 9.44
N THR A 60 -17.27 -14.45 9.20
CA THR A 60 -17.89 -15.69 9.68
C THR A 60 -16.86 -16.53 10.43
N PRO A 61 -17.27 -17.58 11.20
CA PRO A 61 -16.33 -18.51 11.82
C PRO A 61 -15.38 -19.22 10.83
N ASN A 62 -15.74 -19.29 9.55
CA ASN A 62 -14.94 -19.93 8.50
C ASN A 62 -14.06 -18.96 7.71
N GLY A 63 -14.08 -17.67 8.05
CA GLY A 63 -13.42 -16.59 7.29
C GLY A 63 -14.40 -15.56 6.73
N ARG A 64 -13.87 -14.58 6.00
CA ARG A 64 -14.69 -13.54 5.35
C ARG A 64 -15.37 -14.10 4.10
N VAL A 65 -16.67 -13.84 3.96
CA VAL A 65 -17.46 -14.20 2.78
C VAL A 65 -17.77 -12.93 1.99
N ALA A 66 -17.59 -12.99 0.67
CA ALA A 66 -17.69 -11.86 -0.23
C ALA A 66 -19.03 -11.80 -0.98
N PHE A 67 -19.53 -10.59 -1.17
CA PHE A 67 -20.69 -10.24 -1.99
C PHE A 67 -20.33 -9.07 -2.91
N GLY A 68 -20.59 -9.17 -4.21
CA GLY A 68 -20.24 -8.10 -5.14
C GLY A 68 -20.66 -8.31 -6.60
N PRO A 69 -20.72 -7.25 -7.40
CA PRO A 69 -20.77 -5.85 -6.96
C PRO A 69 -22.10 -5.55 -6.25
N VAL A 70 -22.04 -4.88 -5.09
CA VAL A 70 -23.23 -4.54 -4.29
C VAL A 70 -23.61 -3.09 -4.49
N GLU A 71 -24.83 -2.86 -4.95
CA GLU A 71 -25.45 -1.53 -4.97
C GLU A 71 -26.29 -1.30 -3.69
N ALA A 72 -26.54 -0.04 -3.35
CA ALA A 72 -27.36 0.31 -2.18
C ALA A 72 -28.77 -0.34 -2.21
N SER A 73 -29.33 -0.58 -3.41
CA SER A 73 -30.63 -1.25 -3.58
C SER A 73 -30.61 -2.75 -3.25
N ASP A 74 -29.44 -3.40 -3.29
CA ASP A 74 -29.30 -4.83 -3.00
C ASP A 74 -29.19 -5.11 -1.49
N VAL A 75 -28.96 -4.08 -0.68
CA VAL A 75 -28.68 -4.24 0.75
C VAL A 75 -29.84 -4.91 1.48
N ALA A 76 -31.09 -4.54 1.21
CA ALA A 76 -32.22 -5.16 1.86
C ALA A 76 -32.31 -6.68 1.60
N SER A 77 -32.05 -7.13 0.36
CA SER A 77 -32.08 -8.55 0.01
C SER A 77 -30.89 -9.32 0.57
N LEU A 78 -29.73 -8.68 0.78
CA LEU A 78 -28.62 -9.28 1.53
C LEU A 78 -29.06 -9.60 2.96
N PHE A 79 -29.67 -8.64 3.66
CA PHE A 79 -30.16 -8.87 5.02
C PHE A 79 -31.26 -9.95 5.08
N ASP A 80 -32.14 -10.02 4.07
CA ASP A 80 -33.14 -11.09 3.96
C ASP A 80 -32.50 -12.48 3.79
N ALA A 81 -31.31 -12.55 3.21
CA ALA A 81 -30.56 -13.78 3.00
C ALA A 81 -29.70 -14.23 4.21
N GLY A 82 -29.74 -13.52 5.34
CA GLY A 82 -28.93 -13.86 6.53
C GLY A 82 -27.51 -13.29 6.49
N PHE A 83 -27.31 -12.19 5.76
CA PHE A 83 -26.02 -11.47 5.66
C PHE A 83 -25.52 -10.94 7.01
N ALA A 84 -26.39 -10.35 7.82
CA ALA A 84 -26.01 -9.62 9.04
C ALA A 84 -25.88 -10.49 10.30
N ASP A 85 -26.12 -11.80 10.19
CA ASP A 85 -25.87 -12.78 11.27
C ASP A 85 -25.04 -13.96 10.79
N ALA A 86 -24.48 -13.87 9.58
CA ALA A 86 -23.72 -14.92 8.92
C ALA A 86 -24.46 -16.28 8.84
N SER A 87 -25.79 -16.25 8.74
CA SER A 87 -26.66 -17.44 8.72
C SER A 87 -27.03 -17.93 7.30
N PHE A 88 -26.45 -17.35 6.25
CA PHE A 88 -26.78 -17.68 4.87
C PHE A 88 -26.54 -19.17 4.51
N PRO A 89 -27.43 -19.83 3.73
CA PRO A 89 -27.28 -21.23 3.34
C PRO A 89 -26.04 -21.47 2.45
N LYS A 90 -25.38 -22.63 2.63
CA LYS A 90 -24.21 -23.04 1.83
C LYS A 90 -24.45 -23.08 0.32
N ASP A 91 -25.69 -23.36 -0.11
CA ASP A 91 -26.05 -23.68 -1.50
C ASP A 91 -26.85 -22.59 -2.23
N GLY A 92 -26.92 -21.36 -1.69
CA GLY A 92 -27.71 -20.28 -2.32
C GLY A 92 -27.65 -18.91 -1.63
N ALA A 93 -26.47 -18.50 -1.16
CA ALA A 93 -26.26 -17.41 -0.20
C ALA A 93 -26.78 -16.02 -0.61
N HIS A 94 -26.84 -15.69 -1.89
CA HIS A 94 -27.42 -14.49 -2.54
C HIS A 94 -26.92 -14.51 -4.00
N PRO A 95 -27.60 -13.94 -5.01
CA PRO A 95 -27.06 -13.87 -6.38
C PRO A 95 -25.70 -13.18 -6.50
N LEU A 96 -25.36 -12.33 -5.53
CA LEU A 96 -24.07 -11.61 -5.46
C LEU A 96 -22.99 -12.35 -4.66
N ALA A 97 -23.27 -13.53 -4.10
CA ALA A 97 -22.32 -14.22 -3.23
C ALA A 97 -21.17 -14.88 -4.03
N HIS A 98 -19.93 -14.72 -3.54
CA HIS A 98 -18.72 -15.30 -4.12
C HIS A 98 -18.07 -16.38 -3.24
N GLY A 99 -18.66 -16.67 -2.07
CA GLY A 99 -18.09 -17.58 -1.09
C GLY A 99 -16.96 -16.94 -0.28
N LEU A 100 -16.05 -17.75 0.26
CA LEU A 100 -14.91 -17.25 1.04
C LEU A 100 -14.03 -16.35 0.15
N THR A 101 -13.77 -15.13 0.58
CA THR A 101 -13.06 -14.13 -0.22
C THR A 101 -11.69 -14.63 -0.66
N ASP A 102 -10.94 -15.23 0.28
CA ASP A 102 -9.59 -15.73 0.02
C ASP A 102 -9.57 -17.01 -0.85
N GLU A 103 -10.73 -17.62 -1.09
CA GLU A 103 -10.89 -18.77 -1.99
C GLU A 103 -11.25 -18.38 -3.43
N ILE A 104 -11.55 -17.10 -3.69
CA ILE A 104 -11.80 -16.61 -5.05
C ILE A 104 -10.52 -16.81 -5.88
N PRO A 105 -10.54 -17.58 -6.99
CA PRO A 105 -9.30 -17.97 -7.69
C PRO A 105 -8.41 -16.81 -8.14
N TYR A 106 -9.00 -15.66 -8.47
CA TYR A 106 -8.26 -14.45 -8.84
C TYR A 106 -7.37 -13.93 -7.70
N LEU A 107 -7.83 -14.05 -6.45
CA LEU A 107 -7.09 -13.64 -5.26
C LEU A 107 -6.19 -14.78 -4.76
N LYS A 108 -6.73 -16.00 -4.66
CA LYS A 108 -6.06 -17.18 -4.10
C LYS A 108 -4.75 -17.53 -4.82
N ASN A 109 -4.70 -17.34 -6.14
CA ASN A 109 -3.55 -17.72 -6.97
C ASN A 109 -2.46 -16.63 -7.07
N GLN A 110 -2.52 -15.59 -6.23
CA GLN A 110 -1.52 -14.52 -6.15
C GLN A 110 -0.42 -14.84 -5.14
N GLU A 111 0.76 -14.27 -5.36
CA GLU A 111 1.83 -14.22 -4.37
C GLU A 111 1.88 -12.81 -3.75
N ARG A 112 0.89 -12.49 -2.91
CA ARG A 112 0.79 -11.17 -2.26
C ARG A 112 1.85 -10.98 -1.18
N LEU A 113 3.02 -10.50 -1.59
CA LEU A 113 4.11 -10.14 -0.69
C LEU A 113 3.97 -8.69 -0.22
N THR A 114 3.78 -7.77 -1.16
CA THR A 114 3.66 -6.33 -0.87
C THR A 114 2.21 -5.98 -0.53
N PHE A 115 1.23 -6.59 -1.19
CA PHE A 115 -0.21 -6.35 -1.03
C PHE A 115 -0.85 -7.28 0.01
N ALA A 116 -0.05 -7.86 0.92
CA ALA A 116 -0.52 -8.87 1.88
C ALA A 116 -1.69 -8.42 2.76
N ARG A 117 -1.78 -7.11 3.09
CA ARG A 117 -2.86 -6.51 3.90
C ARG A 117 -3.92 -5.76 3.09
N VAL A 118 -3.62 -5.42 1.84
CA VAL A 118 -4.50 -4.58 1.00
C VAL A 118 -5.85 -5.27 0.82
N GLY A 119 -6.89 -4.61 1.29
CA GLY A 119 -8.27 -5.11 1.33
C GLY A 119 -8.67 -5.92 2.56
N ILE A 120 -7.72 -6.26 3.44
CA ILE A 120 -7.99 -6.96 4.71
C ILE A 120 -8.26 -5.97 5.83
N THR A 121 -7.38 -4.99 5.99
CA THR A 121 -7.33 -4.08 7.14
C THR A 121 -8.15 -2.80 6.91
N ASP A 122 -8.54 -2.13 8.00
CA ASP A 122 -8.81 -0.69 7.96
C ASP A 122 -7.49 0.04 7.68
N PRO A 123 -7.35 0.79 6.57
CA PRO A 123 -6.07 1.37 6.14
C PRO A 123 -5.45 2.34 7.15
N VAL A 124 -6.25 2.96 8.02
CA VAL A 124 -5.79 3.95 9.00
C VAL A 124 -5.83 3.42 10.44
N SER A 125 -6.14 2.13 10.63
CA SER A 125 -6.03 1.45 11.93
C SER A 125 -4.61 0.94 12.14
N LEU A 126 -3.88 1.57 13.06
CA LEU A 126 -2.56 1.09 13.46
C LEU A 126 -2.63 -0.32 14.09
N ASP A 127 -3.68 -0.60 14.86
CA ASP A 127 -3.89 -1.92 15.48
C ASP A 127 -4.05 -3.01 14.42
N ASP A 128 -4.82 -2.76 13.36
CA ASP A 128 -4.97 -3.70 12.25
C ASP A 128 -3.62 -3.92 11.55
N TYR A 129 -2.85 -2.85 11.31
CA TYR A 129 -1.53 -2.95 10.70
C TYR A 129 -0.60 -3.83 11.55
N LEU A 130 -0.51 -3.57 12.85
CA LEU A 130 0.31 -4.34 13.81
C LEU A 130 -0.12 -5.81 13.92
N ALA A 131 -1.42 -6.08 13.88
CA ALA A 131 -1.96 -7.44 13.93
C ALA A 131 -1.57 -8.28 12.70
N HIS A 132 -1.20 -7.64 11.59
CA HIS A 132 -0.85 -8.28 10.32
C HIS A 132 0.61 -8.04 9.91
N GLU A 133 1.54 -8.29 10.85
CA GLU A 133 3.00 -8.16 10.71
C GLU A 133 3.53 -6.73 10.53
N GLY A 134 2.68 -5.71 10.63
CA GLY A 134 3.09 -4.31 10.54
C GLY A 134 4.20 -3.95 11.53
N TYR A 135 5.18 -3.17 11.08
CA TYR A 135 6.36 -2.75 11.84
C TYR A 135 7.30 -3.87 12.31
N ALA A 136 7.08 -5.13 11.91
CA ALA A 136 8.04 -6.20 12.17
C ALA A 136 9.39 -5.91 11.47
N GLY A 137 9.36 -5.40 10.23
CA GLY A 137 10.55 -5.03 9.48
C GLY A 137 11.29 -3.84 10.10
N LEU A 138 10.56 -2.82 10.54
CA LEU A 138 11.15 -1.68 11.24
C LEU A 138 11.77 -2.09 12.59
N LYS A 139 11.11 -2.97 13.34
CA LYS A 139 11.66 -3.50 14.60
C LYS A 139 13.02 -4.17 14.36
N MET A 140 13.14 -4.96 13.29
CA MET A 140 14.42 -5.54 12.88
C MET A 140 15.42 -4.45 12.48
N ALA A 141 15.03 -3.50 11.63
CA ALA A 141 15.91 -2.43 11.16
C ALA A 141 16.47 -1.56 12.31
N LEU A 142 15.69 -1.28 13.35
CA LEU A 142 16.15 -0.53 14.52
C LEU A 142 17.26 -1.24 15.32
N SER A 143 17.35 -2.57 15.21
CA SER A 143 18.42 -3.37 15.82
C SER A 143 19.68 -3.47 14.97
N MET A 144 19.65 -2.96 13.74
CA MET A 144 20.71 -3.09 12.75
C MET A 144 21.42 -1.74 12.51
N ASN A 145 22.68 -1.80 12.07
CA ASN A 145 23.33 -0.64 11.50
C ASN A 145 22.89 -0.43 10.03
N GLY A 146 23.08 0.79 9.51
CA GLY A 146 22.63 1.15 8.17
C GLY A 146 23.23 0.27 7.06
N ALA A 147 24.50 -0.10 7.18
CA ALA A 147 25.17 -0.98 6.21
C ALA A 147 24.54 -2.38 6.15
N ALA A 148 24.14 -2.94 7.29
CA ALA A 148 23.47 -4.24 7.35
C ALA A 148 22.07 -4.19 6.72
N ILE A 149 21.33 -3.09 6.91
CA ILE A 149 20.02 -2.88 6.25
C ILE A 149 20.20 -2.79 4.73
N VAL A 150 21.16 -1.98 4.26
CA VAL A 150 21.49 -1.86 2.83
C VAL A 150 21.89 -3.22 2.24
N GLN A 151 22.63 -4.04 3.00
CA GLN A 151 23.02 -5.38 2.57
C GLN A 151 21.81 -6.31 2.44
N GLN A 152 20.88 -6.33 3.41
CA GLN A 152 19.63 -7.12 3.30
C GLN A 152 18.81 -6.73 2.05
N VAL A 153 18.67 -5.43 1.77
CA VAL A 153 17.96 -4.95 0.57
C VAL A 153 18.73 -5.27 -0.72
N THR A 154 20.06 -5.36 -0.67
CA THR A 154 20.89 -5.79 -1.81
C THR A 154 20.71 -7.28 -2.07
N ASP A 155 20.80 -8.10 -1.02
CA ASP A 155 20.75 -9.56 -1.09
C ASP A 155 19.37 -10.07 -1.52
N SER A 156 18.30 -9.33 -1.21
CA SER A 156 16.93 -9.67 -1.65
C SER A 156 16.77 -9.64 -3.17
N GLY A 157 17.68 -8.94 -3.87
CA GLY A 157 17.58 -8.72 -5.30
C GLY A 157 16.49 -7.72 -5.70
N LEU A 158 16.00 -6.90 -4.75
CA LEU A 158 15.02 -5.85 -5.04
C LEU A 158 15.56 -4.86 -6.08
N ARG A 159 14.73 -4.59 -7.09
CA ARG A 159 14.99 -3.61 -8.15
C ARG A 159 13.88 -2.57 -8.16
N GLY A 160 14.19 -1.35 -8.60
CA GLY A 160 13.23 -0.26 -8.68
C GLY A 160 12.00 -0.64 -9.48
N ARG A 161 10.82 -0.47 -8.89
CA ARG A 161 9.51 -0.85 -9.45
C ARG A 161 8.86 0.24 -10.30
N GLY A 162 9.40 1.46 -10.32
CA GLY A 162 8.99 2.53 -11.24
C GLY A 162 9.57 2.40 -12.66
N GLY A 163 9.68 1.18 -13.21
CA GLY A 163 10.12 0.92 -14.59
C GLY A 163 11.62 0.73 -14.82
N ALA A 164 12.50 1.60 -14.30
CA ALA A 164 13.93 1.55 -14.62
C ALA A 164 14.69 0.31 -14.08
N ALA A 165 14.10 -0.43 -13.14
CA ALA A 165 14.64 -1.67 -12.59
C ALA A 165 16.11 -1.56 -12.10
N PHE A 166 16.54 -0.40 -11.61
CA PHE A 166 17.87 -0.25 -11.01
C PHE A 166 17.91 -0.97 -9.64
N PRO A 167 18.98 -1.72 -9.30
CA PRO A 167 19.06 -2.41 -8.00
C PRO A 167 18.95 -1.44 -6.82
N THR A 168 17.95 -1.64 -5.95
CA THR A 168 17.61 -0.70 -4.87
C THR A 168 18.73 -0.61 -3.84
N GLY A 169 19.29 -1.75 -3.43
CA GLY A 169 20.39 -1.79 -2.48
C GLY A 169 21.66 -1.06 -2.96
N ILE A 170 21.96 -1.10 -4.27
CA ILE A 170 23.10 -0.35 -4.84
C ILE A 170 22.84 1.16 -4.74
N LYS A 171 21.63 1.61 -5.07
CA LYS A 171 21.24 3.03 -4.93
C LYS A 171 21.40 3.49 -3.48
N TRP A 172 20.94 2.69 -2.53
CA TRP A 172 21.06 3.01 -1.09
C TRP A 172 22.50 3.00 -0.62
N LYS A 173 23.34 2.08 -1.11
CA LYS A 173 24.77 2.05 -0.81
C LYS A 173 25.48 3.33 -1.23
N THR A 174 25.13 3.90 -2.38
CA THR A 174 25.67 5.20 -2.84
C THR A 174 25.29 6.33 -1.87
N VAL A 175 24.03 6.41 -1.45
CA VAL A 175 23.56 7.46 -0.52
C VAL A 175 24.16 7.26 0.88
N LEU A 176 24.27 6.03 1.36
CA LEU A 176 24.91 5.70 2.64
C LEU A 176 26.38 6.16 2.65
N GLY A 177 27.14 5.85 1.59
CA GLY A 177 28.55 6.22 1.48
C GLY A 177 28.82 7.72 1.25
N ALA A 178 27.82 8.50 0.89
CA ALA A 178 27.97 9.94 0.71
C ALA A 178 28.09 10.68 2.05
N ALA A 179 29.11 11.53 2.17
CA ALA A 179 29.33 12.37 3.35
C ALA A 179 28.42 13.61 3.33
N ALA A 180 27.42 13.64 4.20
CA ALA A 180 26.55 14.80 4.41
C ALA A 180 25.90 14.72 5.79
N ALA A 181 25.74 15.87 6.45
CA ALA A 181 25.02 15.97 7.74
C ALA A 181 23.51 15.71 7.59
N GLN A 182 22.95 16.06 6.43
CA GLN A 182 21.55 15.84 6.08
C GLN A 182 21.47 15.00 4.81
N LYS A 183 20.58 14.01 4.82
CA LYS A 183 20.19 13.19 3.66
C LYS A 183 18.67 13.10 3.61
N TYR A 184 18.12 12.73 2.46
CA TYR A 184 16.67 12.66 2.27
C TYR A 184 16.21 11.32 1.70
N VAL A 185 14.97 10.95 2.01
CA VAL A 185 14.23 9.88 1.33
C VAL A 185 13.07 10.51 0.58
N VAL A 186 13.02 10.34 -0.74
CA VAL A 186 11.93 10.81 -1.56
C VAL A 186 11.21 9.61 -2.15
N CYS A 187 9.92 9.51 -1.84
CA CYS A 187 9.01 8.60 -2.51
C CYS A 187 8.41 9.28 -3.73
N ASN A 188 8.61 8.69 -4.90
CA ASN A 188 7.94 9.09 -6.13
C ASN A 188 6.59 8.36 -6.22
N ALA A 189 5.51 9.10 -5.99
CA ALA A 189 4.13 8.67 -6.08
C ALA A 189 3.35 9.49 -7.11
N ASP A 190 4.02 9.91 -8.18
CA ASP A 190 3.39 10.67 -9.27
C ASP A 190 2.53 9.76 -10.18
N GLU A 191 2.81 8.45 -10.22
CA GLU A 191 2.07 7.38 -10.95
C GLU A 191 1.25 7.90 -12.15
N GLY A 192 1.93 8.60 -13.06
CA GLY A 192 1.29 9.36 -14.14
C GLY A 192 0.92 8.51 -15.35
N ASP A 193 1.38 7.25 -15.39
CA ASP A 193 1.13 6.33 -16.49
C ASP A 193 -0.32 5.87 -16.51
N SER A 194 -0.92 5.81 -17.70
CA SER A 194 -2.27 5.25 -17.84
C SER A 194 -2.24 3.75 -17.56
N GLY A 195 -3.25 3.25 -16.84
CA GLY A 195 -3.37 1.82 -16.51
C GLY A 195 -2.60 1.39 -15.26
N THR A 196 -1.92 2.32 -14.58
CA THR A 196 -1.26 2.04 -13.29
C THR A 196 -2.07 2.60 -12.12
N PHE A 197 -2.18 1.81 -11.05
CA PHE A 197 -2.89 2.15 -9.82
C PHE A 197 -2.34 1.40 -8.60
N SER A 198 -1.18 0.73 -8.71
CA SER A 198 -0.61 -0.01 -7.59
C SER A 198 -0.08 0.94 -6.51
N ASP A 199 0.52 2.06 -6.92
CA ASP A 199 0.99 3.08 -5.98
C ASP A 199 -0.22 3.69 -5.26
N ARG A 200 -1.27 4.04 -6.02
CA ARG A 200 -2.55 4.53 -5.49
C ARG A 200 -3.10 3.60 -4.41
N MET A 201 -3.23 2.31 -4.71
CA MET A 201 -3.76 1.32 -3.75
C MET A 201 -2.89 1.21 -2.50
N VAL A 202 -1.55 1.20 -2.61
CA VAL A 202 -0.71 1.17 -1.39
C VAL A 202 -0.95 2.40 -0.52
N MET A 203 -1.08 3.58 -1.11
CA MET A 203 -1.28 4.82 -0.36
C MET A 203 -2.68 4.95 0.24
N GLU A 204 -3.70 4.35 -0.38
CA GLU A 204 -5.09 4.39 0.10
C GLU A 204 -5.44 3.22 1.03
N ASP A 205 -4.85 2.05 0.81
CA ASP A 205 -5.31 0.79 1.41
C ASP A 205 -4.33 0.17 2.42
N ASP A 206 -3.04 0.53 2.40
CA ASP A 206 -2.02 0.08 3.37
C ASP A 206 -0.95 1.17 3.60
N PRO A 207 -1.32 2.43 3.91
CA PRO A 207 -0.38 3.57 3.96
C PRO A 207 0.79 3.36 4.93
N PHE A 208 0.58 2.62 6.03
CA PHE A 208 1.62 2.32 7.00
C PHE A 208 2.78 1.51 6.41
N VAL A 209 2.56 0.66 5.40
CA VAL A 209 3.67 -0.10 4.76
C VAL A 209 4.62 0.82 3.99
N LEU A 210 4.09 1.89 3.38
CA LEU A 210 4.93 2.90 2.73
C LEU A 210 5.70 3.71 3.79
N ILE A 211 5.02 4.14 4.85
CA ILE A 211 5.65 4.86 5.97
C ILE A 211 6.77 4.03 6.59
N GLU A 212 6.52 2.74 6.85
CA GLU A 212 7.50 1.81 7.37
C GLU A 212 8.69 1.66 6.42
N GLY A 213 8.44 1.44 5.13
CA GLY A 213 9.49 1.29 4.13
C GLY A 213 10.38 2.54 4.01
N MET A 214 9.79 3.73 4.06
CA MET A 214 10.53 4.99 4.07
C MET A 214 11.32 5.21 5.35
N THR A 215 10.77 4.82 6.49
CA THR A 215 11.47 4.90 7.79
C THR A 215 12.68 3.98 7.81
N ILE A 216 12.54 2.73 7.33
CA ILE A 216 13.65 1.79 7.18
C ILE A 216 14.71 2.37 6.23
N ALA A 217 14.31 2.94 5.10
CA ALA A 217 15.23 3.61 4.17
C ALA A 217 15.98 4.78 4.83
N GLY A 218 15.29 5.59 5.64
CA GLY A 218 15.86 6.68 6.39
C GLY A 218 16.94 6.22 7.36
N ILE A 219 16.62 5.20 8.17
CA ILE A 219 17.57 4.57 9.10
C ILE A 219 18.76 3.96 8.34
N ALA A 220 18.51 3.32 7.20
CA ALA A 220 19.54 2.63 6.42
C ALA A 220 20.65 3.57 5.94
N VAL A 221 20.32 4.80 5.53
CA VAL A 221 21.29 5.75 4.96
C VAL A 221 21.64 6.93 5.86
N GLY A 222 20.96 7.06 7.00
CA GLY A 222 21.11 8.20 7.91
C GLY A 222 20.37 9.45 7.44
N ALA A 223 19.23 9.29 6.75
CA ALA A 223 18.33 10.39 6.44
C ALA A 223 17.31 10.56 7.57
N THR A 224 17.02 11.80 7.94
CA THR A 224 16.09 12.15 9.02
C THR A 224 14.80 12.79 8.53
N GLN A 225 14.68 13.04 7.22
CA GLN A 225 13.52 13.65 6.59
C GLN A 225 13.14 12.90 5.31
N GLY A 226 11.86 12.59 5.18
CA GLY A 226 11.26 12.02 3.99
C GLY A 226 10.20 12.93 3.36
N TYR A 227 9.99 12.76 2.06
CA TYR A 227 8.91 13.39 1.30
C TYR A 227 8.21 12.36 0.42
N ILE A 228 6.88 12.32 0.46
CA ILE A 228 6.06 11.57 -0.50
C ILE A 228 5.50 12.57 -1.51
N TYR A 229 6.00 12.57 -2.73
CA TYR A 229 5.49 13.43 -3.80
C TYR A 229 4.35 12.72 -4.50
N VAL A 230 3.11 13.14 -4.22
CA VAL A 230 1.88 12.51 -4.72
C VAL A 230 1.25 13.40 -5.79
N ARG A 231 0.88 12.83 -6.93
CA ARG A 231 0.17 13.56 -7.98
C ARG A 231 -1.11 14.23 -7.47
N SER A 232 -1.49 15.35 -8.09
CA SER A 232 -2.68 16.11 -7.70
C SER A 232 -3.99 15.35 -7.86
N GLU A 233 -4.02 14.36 -8.74
CA GLU A 233 -5.18 13.58 -9.15
C GLU A 233 -5.51 12.45 -8.17
N TYR A 234 -4.69 12.23 -7.14
CA TYR A 234 -4.95 11.27 -6.06
C TYR A 234 -5.25 11.98 -4.72
N PRO A 235 -6.38 12.71 -4.62
CA PRO A 235 -6.74 13.40 -3.38
C PRO A 235 -7.02 12.43 -2.22
N HIS A 236 -7.56 11.24 -2.50
CA HIS A 236 -7.83 10.20 -1.50
C HIS A 236 -6.53 9.68 -0.88
N ALA A 237 -5.55 9.29 -1.70
CA ALA A 237 -4.21 8.91 -1.24
C ALA A 237 -3.55 9.98 -0.37
N ILE A 238 -3.64 11.26 -0.76
CA ILE A 238 -3.08 12.38 0.02
C ILE A 238 -3.76 12.46 1.40
N ALA A 239 -5.09 12.36 1.46
CA ALA A 239 -5.83 12.42 2.71
C ALA A 239 -5.47 11.26 3.64
N VAL A 240 -5.51 10.03 3.12
CA VAL A 240 -5.20 8.80 3.88
C VAL A 240 -3.75 8.79 4.38
N LEU A 241 -2.78 9.20 3.56
CA LEU A 241 -1.39 9.30 4.00
C LEU A 241 -1.19 10.30 5.13
N ASN A 242 -1.85 11.47 5.08
CA ASN A 242 -1.73 12.45 6.16
C ASN A 242 -2.33 11.93 7.47
N GLU A 243 -3.45 11.20 7.41
CA GLU A 243 -4.05 10.53 8.57
C GLU A 243 -3.10 9.47 9.16
N ALA A 244 -2.56 8.59 8.31
CA ALA A 244 -1.63 7.54 8.73
C ALA A 244 -0.29 8.11 9.26
N ILE A 245 0.24 9.18 8.68
CA ILE A 245 1.45 9.87 9.19
C ILE A 245 1.19 10.46 10.57
N ALA A 246 0.03 11.08 10.79
CA ALA A 246 -0.34 11.63 12.08
C ALA A 246 -0.43 10.52 13.15
N ALA A 247 -1.11 9.41 12.83
CA ALA A 247 -1.19 8.24 13.71
C ALA A 247 0.20 7.64 14.02
N ALA A 248 1.02 7.40 12.99
CA ALA A 248 2.37 6.88 13.17
C ALA A 248 3.24 7.80 14.04
N LYS A 249 3.09 9.12 13.94
CA LYS A 249 3.79 10.07 14.81
C LYS A 249 3.28 10.04 16.25
N GLN A 250 1.97 9.98 16.45
CA GLN A 250 1.34 9.89 17.76
C GLN A 250 1.80 8.64 18.53
N ASP A 251 1.92 7.50 17.85
CA ASP A 251 2.34 6.23 18.43
C ASP A 251 3.87 6.00 18.41
N GLY A 252 4.65 7.03 18.04
CA GLY A 252 6.10 7.03 18.10
C GLY A 252 6.79 6.15 17.05
N TYR A 253 6.13 5.85 15.93
CA TYR A 253 6.73 5.21 14.75
C TYR A 253 7.39 6.22 13.78
N LEU A 254 7.13 7.51 13.95
CA LEU A 254 7.82 8.63 13.32
C LEU A 254 8.24 9.66 14.38
N GLY A 255 9.06 10.64 13.97
CA GLY A 255 9.45 11.78 14.79
C GLY A 255 10.92 11.74 15.24
N ALA A 256 11.21 12.48 16.32
CA ALA A 256 12.58 12.67 16.81
C ALA A 256 13.20 11.45 17.52
N ASN A 257 12.39 10.48 17.95
CA ASN A 257 12.86 9.30 18.67
C ASN A 257 11.95 8.09 18.43
N ILE A 258 12.09 7.48 17.26
CA ILE A 258 11.27 6.35 16.82
C ILE A 258 11.38 5.22 17.83
N ARG A 259 10.26 4.89 18.48
CA ARG A 259 10.11 3.81 19.47
C ARG A 259 11.19 3.82 20.57
N GLY A 260 11.70 4.99 20.93
CA GLY A 260 12.73 5.13 21.97
C GLY A 260 14.16 4.73 21.55
N SER A 261 14.41 4.52 20.25
CA SER A 261 15.68 4.00 19.73
C SER A 261 16.82 5.03 19.62
N GLY A 262 16.55 6.32 19.78
CA GLY A 262 17.46 7.41 19.46
C GLY A 262 17.59 7.71 17.96
N LYS A 263 16.81 7.06 17.10
CA LYS A 263 16.71 7.36 15.65
C LYS A 263 15.57 8.32 15.38
N ALA A 264 15.77 9.25 14.44
CA ALA A 264 14.78 10.24 14.04
C ALA A 264 14.42 10.09 12.56
N PHE A 265 13.14 10.22 12.23
CA PHE A 265 12.65 10.33 10.86
C PHE A 265 11.32 11.08 10.83
N GLU A 266 11.28 12.21 10.15
CA GLU A 266 10.08 12.99 9.87
C GLU A 266 9.62 12.71 8.43
N LEU A 267 8.31 12.78 8.19
CA LEU A 267 7.72 12.47 6.89
C LEU A 267 6.60 13.46 6.56
N GLU A 268 6.57 13.91 5.31
CA GLU A 268 5.58 14.88 4.81
C GLU A 268 5.08 14.47 3.41
N VAL A 269 3.79 14.69 3.14
CA VAL A 269 3.21 14.57 1.80
C VAL A 269 3.34 15.90 1.05
N ARG A 270 3.85 15.86 -0.17
CA ARG A 270 3.88 16.99 -1.11
C ARG A 270 2.95 16.71 -2.28
N LYS A 271 1.91 17.52 -2.42
CA LYS A 271 0.99 17.45 -3.55
C LYS A 271 1.64 18.06 -4.80
N GLY A 272 1.65 17.29 -5.89
CA GLY A 272 2.05 17.74 -7.22
C GLY A 272 1.02 18.68 -7.87
N ALA A 273 1.29 19.11 -9.10
CA ALA A 273 0.49 20.12 -9.79
C ALA A 273 0.17 19.75 -11.25
N GLY A 274 -0.17 18.47 -11.50
CA GLY A 274 -0.70 18.00 -12.79
C GLY A 274 0.32 17.89 -13.94
N ALA A 275 1.60 17.67 -13.63
CA ALA A 275 2.66 17.59 -14.63
C ALA A 275 3.28 16.19 -14.68
N TYR A 276 2.93 15.40 -15.71
CA TYR A 276 3.46 14.04 -15.94
C TYR A 276 5.00 13.96 -15.90
N ILE A 277 5.70 15.01 -16.37
CA ILE A 277 7.16 15.06 -16.36
C ILE A 277 7.74 15.03 -14.93
N CYS A 278 6.96 15.39 -13.90
CA CYS A 278 7.38 15.28 -12.51
C CYS A 278 7.44 13.83 -12.02
N GLY A 279 7.03 12.83 -12.81
CA GLY A 279 7.41 11.43 -12.60
C GLY A 279 8.89 11.16 -12.83
N GLU A 280 9.60 12.01 -13.59
CA GLU A 280 11.06 11.93 -13.73
C GLU A 280 11.75 12.42 -12.46
N GLU A 281 12.73 11.65 -11.97
CA GLU A 281 13.30 11.83 -10.64
C GLU A 281 13.89 13.22 -10.37
N THR A 282 14.44 13.93 -11.36
CA THR A 282 15.03 15.26 -11.15
C THR A 282 14.03 16.40 -11.31
N ALA A 283 13.06 16.26 -12.23
CA ALA A 283 11.95 17.19 -12.33
C ALA A 283 11.08 17.16 -11.06
N LEU A 284 10.90 15.96 -10.47
CA LEU A 284 10.26 15.76 -9.17
C LEU A 284 10.96 16.57 -8.07
N LEU A 285 12.29 16.49 -8.00
CA LEU A 285 13.08 17.25 -7.02
C LEU A 285 12.91 18.76 -7.18
N ASP A 286 12.95 19.27 -8.42
CA ASP A 286 12.69 20.69 -8.68
C ASP A 286 11.29 21.11 -8.20
N SER A 287 10.28 20.26 -8.43
CA SER A 287 8.91 20.51 -7.96
C SER A 287 8.84 20.58 -6.41
N ILE A 288 9.48 19.65 -5.69
CA ILE A 288 9.56 19.69 -4.21
C ILE A 288 10.27 20.96 -3.73
N GLU A 289 11.28 21.44 -4.46
CA GLU A 289 12.03 22.66 -4.17
C GLU A 289 11.26 23.95 -4.52
N GLY A 290 10.02 23.86 -5.02
CA GLY A 290 9.19 25.00 -5.40
C GLY A 290 9.57 25.62 -6.76
N LYS A 291 10.31 24.88 -7.59
CA LYS A 291 10.69 25.29 -8.95
C LYS A 291 9.77 24.64 -9.98
N ARG A 292 9.90 25.08 -11.23
CA ARG A 292 9.28 24.39 -12.37
C ARG A 292 9.91 23.01 -12.52
N GLY A 293 9.10 21.97 -12.74
CA GLY A 293 9.55 20.60 -12.98
C GLY A 293 10.27 20.47 -14.33
N VAL A 294 11.55 20.84 -14.37
CA VAL A 294 12.42 20.70 -15.54
C VAL A 294 13.45 19.63 -15.23
N VAL A 295 13.67 18.70 -16.18
CA VAL A 295 14.67 17.65 -16.01
C VAL A 295 16.06 18.27 -15.89
N ARG A 296 16.80 17.90 -14.85
CA ARG A 296 18.18 18.32 -14.63
C ARG A 296 19.13 17.48 -15.50
N ALA A 297 20.20 18.08 -15.99
CA ALA A 297 21.27 17.33 -16.64
C ALA A 297 21.89 16.32 -15.65
N LYS A 298 22.19 15.11 -16.13
CA LYS A 298 22.95 14.09 -15.40
C LYS A 298 24.29 13.90 -16.11
N PRO A 299 25.45 14.03 -15.45
CA PRO A 299 25.68 14.19 -14.00
C PRO A 299 25.37 15.60 -13.43
N PRO A 300 25.20 15.74 -12.09
CA PRO A 300 25.39 14.73 -11.03
C PRO A 300 24.16 13.83 -10.76
N LEU A 301 24.39 12.65 -10.17
CA LEU A 301 23.31 11.73 -9.78
C LEU A 301 22.59 12.22 -8.51
N PRO A 302 21.25 12.07 -8.39
CA PRO A 302 20.51 12.44 -7.19
C PRO A 302 20.98 11.75 -5.90
N ALA A 303 21.52 10.53 -6.03
CA ALA A 303 22.09 9.79 -4.91
C ALA A 303 23.30 10.51 -4.26
N LEU A 304 23.93 11.44 -4.96
CA LEU A 304 25.02 12.29 -4.46
C LEU A 304 24.57 13.74 -4.26
N GLN A 305 23.83 14.30 -5.23
CA GLN A 305 23.31 15.67 -5.21
C GLN A 305 21.87 15.68 -5.73
N GLY A 306 20.92 15.41 -4.85
CA GLY A 306 19.49 15.35 -5.13
C GLY A 306 18.74 16.56 -4.56
N LEU A 307 17.84 16.29 -3.62
CA LEU A 307 16.99 17.30 -3.00
C LEU A 307 17.83 18.32 -2.23
N PHE A 308 17.68 19.61 -2.54
CA PHE A 308 18.48 20.70 -1.98
C PHE A 308 20.00 20.48 -2.12
N GLY A 309 20.42 19.75 -3.16
CA GLY A 309 21.81 19.38 -3.40
C GLY A 309 22.38 18.37 -2.40
N LYS A 310 21.54 17.66 -1.63
CA LYS A 310 21.97 16.65 -0.65
C LYS A 310 21.83 15.22 -1.18
N PRO A 311 22.60 14.24 -0.68
CA PRO A 311 22.42 12.83 -1.02
C PRO A 311 20.99 12.39 -0.75
N THR A 312 20.31 11.87 -1.76
CA THR A 312 18.87 11.59 -1.70
C THR A 312 18.56 10.21 -2.26
N ILE A 313 17.86 9.38 -1.47
CA ILE A 313 17.18 8.21 -2.00
C ILE A 313 15.96 8.70 -2.79
N ILE A 314 15.81 8.25 -4.03
CA ILE A 314 14.55 8.38 -4.79
C ILE A 314 14.10 6.98 -5.18
N ASN A 315 12.93 6.57 -4.70
CA ASN A 315 12.33 5.28 -5.01
C ASN A 315 10.82 5.43 -5.25
N ASN A 316 10.25 4.61 -6.12
CA ASN A 316 8.81 4.52 -6.31
C ASN A 316 8.13 3.86 -5.08
N VAL A 317 6.83 4.10 -4.90
CA VAL A 317 6.01 3.55 -3.80
C VAL A 317 6.19 2.06 -3.61
N ILE A 318 5.96 1.22 -4.64
CA ILE A 318 6.09 -0.25 -4.51
C ILE A 318 7.51 -0.66 -4.12
N SER A 319 8.52 0.06 -4.60
CA SER A 319 9.91 -0.23 -4.22
C SER A 319 10.14 -0.06 -2.71
N LEU A 320 9.53 0.96 -2.10
CA LEU A 320 9.62 1.22 -0.66
C LEU A 320 8.70 0.29 0.13
N ALA A 321 7.48 0.05 -0.36
CA ALA A 321 6.50 -0.84 0.25
C ALA A 321 6.95 -2.32 0.28
N SER A 322 7.85 -2.75 -0.61
CA SER A 322 8.47 -4.08 -0.54
C SER A 322 9.57 -4.20 0.53
N VAL A 323 10.07 -3.08 1.09
CA VAL A 323 11.18 -3.11 2.07
C VAL A 323 10.76 -3.76 3.41
N PRO A 324 9.59 -3.44 4.01
CA PRO A 324 9.17 -4.04 5.27
C PRO A 324 9.20 -5.57 5.28
N ILE A 325 8.62 -6.22 4.27
CA ILE A 325 8.60 -7.70 4.20
C ILE A 325 10.01 -8.30 4.02
N ILE A 326 10.90 -7.62 3.29
CA ILE A 326 12.31 -8.04 3.16
C ILE A 326 13.00 -8.04 4.52
N LEU A 327 12.77 -7.02 5.35
CA LEU A 327 13.38 -6.94 6.68
C LEU A 327 12.70 -7.86 7.70
N ALA A 328 11.39 -8.04 7.60
CA ALA A 328 10.62 -8.90 8.50
C ALA A 328 10.91 -10.39 8.28
N ARG A 329 11.01 -10.83 7.02
CA ARG A 329 11.15 -12.25 6.64
C ARG A 329 12.54 -12.63 6.11
N GLY A 330 13.40 -11.64 5.88
CA GLY A 330 14.78 -11.80 5.42
C GLY A 330 14.94 -11.76 3.89
N ALA A 331 16.13 -11.36 3.44
CA ALA A 331 16.48 -11.25 2.03
C ALA A 331 16.21 -12.53 1.21
N ALA A 332 16.61 -13.69 1.76
CA ALA A 332 16.48 -14.99 1.08
C ALA A 332 15.02 -15.37 0.79
N PHE A 333 14.09 -15.03 1.71
CA PHE A 333 12.66 -15.26 1.52
C PHE A 333 12.16 -14.50 0.28
N TYR A 334 12.45 -13.20 0.18
CA TYR A 334 12.03 -12.39 -0.97
C TYR A 334 12.72 -12.82 -2.27
N GLN A 335 14.01 -13.15 -2.21
CA GLN A 335 14.81 -13.57 -3.36
C GLN A 335 14.33 -14.91 -3.96
N HIS A 336 13.70 -15.77 -3.16
CA HIS A 336 13.17 -17.05 -3.62
C HIS A 336 12.04 -16.87 -4.64
N HIS A 337 11.34 -15.74 -4.62
CA HIS A 337 10.33 -15.39 -5.62
C HIS A 337 10.97 -14.83 -6.89
N GLY A 338 10.33 -15.11 -8.03
CA GLY A 338 10.71 -14.59 -9.33
C GLY A 338 11.72 -15.47 -10.07
N MET A 339 12.33 -14.93 -11.13
CA MET A 339 13.23 -15.68 -12.01
C MET A 339 14.44 -14.85 -12.46
N GLY A 340 15.57 -15.50 -12.73
CA GLY A 340 16.78 -14.86 -13.26
C GLY A 340 17.26 -13.69 -12.39
N ARG A 341 17.23 -12.47 -12.94
CA ARG A 341 17.57 -11.22 -12.24
C ARG A 341 16.35 -10.42 -11.78
N SER A 342 15.14 -10.92 -12.02
CA SER A 342 13.87 -10.32 -11.61
C SER A 342 13.37 -11.08 -10.40
N ARG A 343 13.84 -10.67 -9.22
CA ARG A 343 13.51 -11.30 -7.93
C ARG A 343 12.34 -10.59 -7.26
N GLY A 344 11.64 -11.31 -6.39
CA GLY A 344 10.41 -10.87 -5.75
C GLY A 344 9.17 -11.01 -6.63
N SER A 345 8.13 -10.30 -6.23
CA SER A 345 6.86 -10.15 -6.94
C SER A 345 6.71 -8.75 -7.56
N LEU A 346 5.73 -8.62 -8.45
CA LEU A 346 5.25 -7.35 -8.98
C LEU A 346 3.71 -7.31 -8.89
N PRO A 347 3.12 -6.25 -8.31
CA PRO A 347 1.68 -6.05 -8.32
C PRO A 347 1.24 -5.59 -9.71
N MET A 348 0.90 -6.50 -10.62
CA MET A 348 0.50 -6.16 -11.99
C MET A 348 -0.92 -5.56 -12.01
N GLN A 349 -1.11 -4.55 -12.85
CA GLN A 349 -2.36 -3.81 -12.96
C GLN A 349 -3.07 -4.16 -14.26
N LEU A 350 -4.18 -4.87 -14.17
CA LEU A 350 -5.02 -5.24 -15.31
C LEU A 350 -6.02 -4.11 -15.58
N ALA A 351 -5.79 -3.34 -16.64
CA ALA A 351 -6.55 -2.13 -16.96
C ALA A 351 -7.04 -2.10 -18.43
N GLY A 352 -7.99 -1.20 -18.71
CA GLY A 352 -8.54 -0.96 -20.05
C GLY A 352 -9.72 -1.88 -20.38
N ASN A 353 -9.77 -2.36 -21.62
CA ASN A 353 -10.87 -3.21 -22.09
C ASN A 353 -10.67 -4.67 -21.65
N LEU A 354 -10.97 -4.95 -20.38
CA LEU A 354 -10.83 -6.26 -19.76
C LEU A 354 -12.12 -6.62 -19.01
N LYS A 355 -12.47 -7.91 -19.02
CA LYS A 355 -13.65 -8.42 -18.29
C LYS A 355 -13.45 -8.37 -16.76
N GLN A 356 -12.23 -8.61 -16.30
CA GLN A 356 -11.88 -8.72 -14.87
C GLN A 356 -10.60 -7.92 -14.60
N GLY A 357 -10.74 -6.59 -14.60
CA GLY A 357 -9.66 -5.65 -14.29
C GLY A 357 -9.38 -5.56 -12.79
N GLY A 358 -8.16 -5.21 -12.40
CA GLY A 358 -7.75 -5.21 -11.01
C GLY A 358 -6.26 -5.45 -10.77
N LEU A 359 -5.94 -5.84 -9.54
CA LEU A 359 -4.59 -6.03 -9.04
C LEU A 359 -4.24 -7.51 -8.92
N VAL A 360 -3.18 -7.92 -9.61
CA VAL A 360 -2.64 -9.28 -9.57
C VAL A 360 -1.16 -9.24 -9.17
N GLU A 361 -0.84 -9.53 -7.91
CA GLU A 361 0.55 -9.65 -7.46
C GLU A 361 1.07 -11.07 -7.72
N LYS A 362 2.08 -11.19 -8.58
CA LYS A 362 2.73 -12.47 -8.89
C LYS A 362 4.24 -12.36 -8.83
N ALA A 363 4.88 -13.48 -8.55
CA ALA A 363 6.30 -13.66 -8.80
C ALA A 363 6.62 -13.39 -10.29
N PHE A 364 7.77 -12.79 -10.57
CA PHE A 364 8.23 -12.62 -11.95
C PHE A 364 8.37 -13.97 -12.67
N GLY A 365 7.87 -14.05 -13.89
CA GLY A 365 7.95 -15.23 -14.75
C GLY A 365 6.60 -15.72 -15.27
N VAL A 366 5.50 -15.25 -14.68
CA VAL A 366 4.17 -15.34 -15.28
C VAL A 366 4.14 -14.64 -16.64
N THR A 367 3.45 -15.23 -17.61
CA THR A 367 3.31 -14.66 -18.94
C THR A 367 2.14 -13.68 -18.99
N LEU A 368 2.11 -12.78 -19.99
CA LEU A 368 0.97 -11.87 -20.19
C LEU A 368 -0.35 -12.60 -20.55
N ARG A 369 -0.25 -13.84 -21.03
CA ARG A 369 -1.41 -14.65 -21.43
C ARG A 369 -2.12 -15.27 -20.23
N GLU A 370 -1.34 -15.64 -19.22
CA GLU A 370 -1.80 -16.13 -17.92
C GLU A 370 -2.28 -14.96 -17.07
#